data_AF-A0A7S0FXU6-F1
#
_entry.id   AF-A0A7S0FXU6-F1
#
_cell.length_a   1.000
_cell.length_b   1.000
_cell.length_c   1.000
_cell.angle_alpha   90.00
_cell.angle_beta   90.00
_cell.angle_gamma   90.00
#
_symmetry.space_group_name_H-M   'P 1'
#
loop_
_entity.id
_entity.type
_entity.pdbx_description
1 polymer ?
#
loop_
_entity_poly.entity_id
_entity_poly.type
_entity_poly.pdbx_seq_one_letter_code
_entity_poly.pdbx_strand_id
1 'polypeptide(L)'
;AEVVEMLHIASVLHNEIVDDADMKRDNQRLGIGLSNGLSLLAGDFLLARSVTLLAQLRNCRVVELMANVIEAIVHGDVLHRESPNAAETFDDYIKKSFLKNAALLANAGTAVMTLENRSETDVATAFAYGKHLGRNQPPELTTTRHEQDPSRQKHDSMLPSASLAQDYVSPVKA
;
A
#
# COMPACT_ATOMS: atom_id res chain seq x y z
N ALA A 1 15.92 -2.96 5.21
CA ALA A 1 15.87 -3.18 3.75
C ALA A 1 15.08 -4.45 3.42
N GLU A 2 15.53 -5.64 3.85
CA GLU A 2 14.85 -6.92 3.56
C GLU A 2 13.34 -6.92 3.86
N VAL A 3 12.93 -6.47 5.04
CA VAL A 3 11.51 -6.36 5.44
C VAL A 3 10.69 -5.51 4.47
N VAL A 4 11.24 -4.37 4.02
CA VAL A 4 10.54 -3.45 3.12
C VAL A 4 10.26 -4.13 1.78
N GLU A 5 11.25 -4.87 1.26
CA GLU A 5 11.09 -5.60 0.00
C GLU A 5 10.10 -6.76 0.14
N MET A 6 10.13 -7.51 1.25
CA MET A 6 9.15 -8.58 1.48
C MET A 6 7.72 -8.05 1.57
N LEU A 7 7.50 -6.89 2.21
CA LEU A 7 6.19 -6.24 2.23
C LEU A 7 5.77 -5.76 0.85
N HIS A 8 6.69 -5.23 0.06
CA HIS A 8 6.42 -4.83 -1.32
C HIS A 8 5.99 -6.03 -2.19
N ILE A 9 6.75 -7.13 -2.14
CA ILE A 9 6.43 -8.34 -2.92
C ILE A 9 5.12 -8.96 -2.43
N ALA A 10 4.86 -8.96 -1.12
CA ALA A 10 3.59 -9.44 -0.58
C ALA A 10 2.39 -8.64 -1.11
N SER A 11 2.49 -7.30 -1.17
CA SER A 11 1.40 -6.46 -1.71
C SER A 11 1.21 -6.65 -3.21
N VAL A 12 2.30 -6.87 -3.97
CA VAL A 12 2.22 -7.21 -5.41
C VAL A 12 1.48 -8.53 -5.62
N LEU A 13 1.86 -9.59 -4.88
CA LEU A 13 1.22 -10.91 -4.98
C LEU A 13 -0.27 -10.87 -4.64
N HIS A 14 -0.65 -10.12 -3.59
CA HIS A 14 -2.04 -9.97 -3.21
C HIS A 14 -2.85 -9.18 -4.26
N ASN A 15 -2.27 -8.11 -4.82
CA ASN A 15 -2.95 -7.32 -5.85
C ASN A 15 -3.19 -8.10 -7.15
N GLU A 16 -2.23 -8.93 -7.59
CA GLU A 16 -2.42 -9.79 -8.78
C GLU A 16 -3.67 -10.70 -8.66
N ILE A 17 -3.96 -11.21 -7.46
CA ILE A 17 -5.12 -12.09 -7.21
C ILE A 17 -6.43 -11.30 -7.30
N VAL A 18 -6.44 -10.12 -6.70
CA VAL A 18 -7.64 -9.28 -6.65
C VAL A 18 -7.96 -8.76 -8.05
N ASP A 19 -6.94 -8.40 -8.83
CA ASP A 19 -7.13 -7.88 -10.19
C ASP A 19 -7.58 -9.00 -11.16
N ASP A 20 -7.07 -10.24 -11.01
CA ASP A 20 -7.52 -11.40 -11.78
C ASP A 20 -8.98 -11.78 -11.46
N ALA A 21 -9.44 -11.55 -10.22
CA ALA A 21 -10.84 -11.78 -9.84
C ALA A 21 -11.82 -10.80 -10.53
N ASP A 22 -11.38 -9.59 -10.89
CA ASP A 22 -12.18 -8.62 -11.64
C ASP A 22 -12.11 -8.85 -13.17
N MET A 23 -11.09 -9.55 -13.68
CA MET A 23 -10.95 -9.91 -15.09
C MET A 23 -11.69 -11.21 -15.45
N LYS A 24 -12.97 -11.11 -15.85
CA LYS A 24 -13.66 -12.24 -16.51
C LYS A 24 -13.03 -12.55 -17.88
N ARG A 25 -12.19 -13.60 -17.93
CA ARG A 25 -11.71 -14.35 -19.11
C ARG A 25 -10.77 -13.62 -20.07
N ASP A 26 -9.50 -14.04 -20.11
CA ASP A 26 -8.89 -14.79 -21.25
C ASP A 26 -7.38 -14.93 -21.03
N ASN A 27 -6.96 -16.12 -20.59
CA ASN A 27 -5.71 -16.85 -20.91
C ASN A 27 -4.35 -16.14 -21.11
N GLN A 28 -4.12 -14.91 -20.69
CA GLN A 28 -2.78 -14.33 -20.64
C GLN A 28 -2.43 -13.84 -19.24
N ARG A 29 -1.96 -14.78 -18.43
CA ARG A 29 -1.27 -14.52 -17.17
C ARG A 29 -0.01 -13.70 -17.47
N LEU A 30 -0.06 -12.39 -17.24
CA LEU A 30 1.12 -11.51 -17.24
C LEU A 30 1.84 -11.49 -15.88
N GLY A 31 1.32 -12.21 -14.87
CA GLY A 31 1.89 -12.33 -13.52
C GLY A 31 2.80 -13.55 -13.31
N ILE A 32 3.20 -13.80 -12.05
CA ILE A 32 4.28 -14.73 -11.62
C ILE A 32 4.03 -16.23 -11.94
N GLY A 33 3.00 -16.58 -12.71
CA GLY A 33 2.72 -17.97 -13.12
C GLY A 33 2.17 -18.87 -12.00
N LEU A 34 2.02 -18.36 -10.77
CA LEU A 34 1.43 -19.07 -9.63
C LEU A 34 -0.09 -19.18 -9.79
N SER A 35 -0.69 -20.25 -9.26
CA SER A 35 -2.15 -20.32 -9.07
C SER A 35 -2.60 -19.31 -8.01
N ASN A 36 -3.81 -18.76 -8.11
CA ASN A 36 -4.29 -17.69 -7.21
C ASN A 36 -4.19 -18.09 -5.73
N GLY A 37 -4.51 -19.35 -5.38
CA GLY A 37 -4.35 -19.84 -4.01
C GLY A 37 -2.89 -19.93 -3.54
N LEU A 38 -1.95 -20.20 -4.45
CA LEU A 38 -0.52 -20.22 -4.13
C LEU A 38 0.05 -18.80 -4.02
N SER A 39 -0.42 -17.85 -4.84
CA SER A 39 -0.08 -16.43 -4.71
C SER A 39 -0.55 -15.86 -3.38
N LEU A 40 -1.76 -16.24 -2.92
CA LEU A 40 -2.30 -15.81 -1.62
C LEU A 40 -1.41 -16.30 -0.49
N LEU A 41 -1.12 -17.60 -0.48
CA LEU A 41 -0.29 -18.20 0.56
C LEU A 41 1.15 -17.66 0.55
N ALA A 42 1.70 -17.37 -0.64
CA ALA A 42 3.01 -16.75 -0.78
C ALA A 42 3.04 -15.33 -0.20
N GLY A 43 2.01 -14.52 -0.46
CA GLY A 43 1.88 -13.19 0.12
C GLY A 43 1.73 -13.23 1.64
N ASP A 44 0.87 -14.11 2.17
CA ASP A 44 0.72 -14.34 3.62
C ASP A 44 2.03 -14.78 4.27
N PHE A 45 2.79 -15.67 3.62
CA PHE A 45 4.09 -16.12 4.10
C PHE A 45 5.10 -14.97 4.19
N LEU A 46 5.19 -14.13 3.15
CA LEU A 46 6.10 -12.98 3.13
C LEU A 46 5.70 -11.93 4.18
N LEU A 47 4.40 -11.71 4.37
CA LEU A 47 3.90 -10.82 5.43
C LEU A 47 4.26 -11.36 6.82
N ALA A 48 4.01 -12.64 7.09
CA ALA A 48 4.35 -13.27 8.37
C ALA A 48 5.86 -13.24 8.65
N ARG A 49 6.68 -13.46 7.61
CA ARG A 49 8.15 -13.36 7.71
C ARG A 49 8.60 -11.93 8.01
N SER A 50 7.99 -10.95 7.34
CA SER A 50 8.27 -9.52 7.55
C SER A 50 7.98 -9.11 8.99
N VAL A 51 6.81 -9.47 9.53
CA VAL A 51 6.42 -9.19 10.91
C VAL A 51 7.35 -9.88 11.91
N THR A 52 7.76 -11.12 11.65
CA THR A 52 8.72 -11.84 12.50
C THR A 52 10.05 -11.10 12.59
N LEU A 53 10.59 -10.63 11.46
CA LEU A 53 11.85 -9.88 11.41
C LEU A 53 11.72 -8.51 12.07
N LEU A 54 10.58 -7.82 11.91
CA LEU A 54 10.31 -6.57 12.62
C LEU A 54 10.29 -6.76 14.14
N ALA A 55 9.63 -7.80 14.64
CA ALA A 55 9.62 -8.12 16.06
C ALA A 55 11.03 -8.40 16.60
N GLN A 56 11.90 -9.02 15.79
CA GLN A 56 13.29 -9.29 16.16
C GLN A 56 14.16 -8.03 16.29
N LEU A 57 13.78 -6.90 15.67
CA LEU A 57 14.46 -5.61 15.86
C LEU A 57 14.27 -5.06 17.28
N ARG A 58 13.27 -5.55 18.03
CA ARG A 58 12.95 -5.10 19.40
C ARG A 58 12.80 -3.58 19.53
N ASN A 59 12.35 -2.94 18.46
CA ASN A 59 12.09 -1.52 18.41
C ASN A 59 10.60 -1.32 18.10
N CYS A 60 9.79 -1.14 19.15
CA CYS A 60 8.34 -0.98 19.02
C CYS A 60 7.97 0.16 18.07
N ARG A 61 8.78 1.23 18.04
CA ARG A 61 8.54 2.36 17.17
C ARG A 61 8.64 2.00 15.69
N VAL A 62 9.63 1.21 15.31
CA VAL A 62 9.76 0.73 13.93
C VAL A 62 8.66 -0.29 13.60
N VAL A 63 8.27 -1.13 14.54
CA VAL A 63 7.14 -2.06 14.35
C VAL A 63 5.85 -1.29 14.07
N GLU A 64 5.54 -0.25 14.85
CA GLU A 64 4.39 0.65 14.65
C GLU A 64 4.43 1.34 13.29
N LEU A 65 5.59 1.92 12.92
CA LEU A 65 5.78 2.57 11.62
C LEU A 65 5.45 1.63 10.46
N MET A 66 5.95 0.39 10.51
CA MET A 66 5.73 -0.58 9.45
C MET A 66 4.32 -1.17 9.48
N ALA A 67 3.68 -1.28 10.64
CA ALA A 67 2.26 -1.64 10.74
C ALA A 67 1.36 -0.59 10.07
N ASN A 68 1.64 0.70 10.32
CA ASN A 68 0.93 1.80 9.67
C ASN A 68 1.11 1.80 8.14
N VAL A 69 2.28 1.37 7.65
CA VAL A 69 2.52 1.20 6.21
C VAL A 69 1.64 0.10 5.62
N ILE A 70 1.56 -1.06 6.28
CA ILE A 70 0.72 -2.17 5.82
C ILE A 70 -0.74 -1.71 5.75
N GLU A 71 -1.22 -1.02 6.78
CA GLU A 71 -2.58 -0.48 6.80
C GLU A 71 -2.80 0.57 5.71
N ALA A 72 -1.84 1.47 5.49
CA ALA A 72 -1.91 2.47 4.43
C ALA A 72 -2.01 1.83 3.03
N ILE A 73 -1.24 0.78 2.75
CA ILE A 73 -1.28 0.05 1.48
C ILE A 73 -2.66 -0.57 1.28
N VAL A 74 -3.16 -1.32 2.27
CA VAL A 74 -4.47 -1.96 2.23
C VAL A 74 -5.58 -0.93 2.04
N HIS A 75 -5.53 0.18 2.76
CA HIS A 75 -6.50 1.26 2.63
C HIS A 75 -6.43 1.94 1.24
N GLY A 76 -5.23 2.15 0.69
CA GLY A 76 -5.05 2.65 -0.67
C GLY A 76 -5.64 1.71 -1.73
N ASP A 77 -5.50 0.40 -1.52
CA ASP A 77 -6.06 -0.65 -2.37
C ASP A 77 -7.59 -0.71 -2.33
N VAL A 78 -8.20 -0.51 -1.16
CA VAL A 78 -9.65 -0.39 -1.02
C VAL A 78 -10.16 0.88 -1.70
N LEU A 79 -9.55 2.03 -1.40
CA LEU A 79 -9.95 3.32 -1.97
C LEU A 79 -9.85 3.37 -3.50
N HIS A 80 -8.85 2.68 -4.07
CA HIS A 80 -8.72 2.55 -5.52
C HIS A 80 -9.89 1.79 -6.15
N ARG A 81 -10.47 0.80 -5.46
CA ARG A 81 -11.55 -0.05 -5.97
C ARG A 81 -12.94 0.55 -5.81
N GLU A 82 -13.17 1.34 -4.77
CA GLU A 82 -14.47 1.97 -4.51
C GLU A 82 -14.73 3.23 -5.33
N SER A 83 -13.67 3.87 -5.82
CA SER A 83 -13.75 5.19 -6.45
C SER A 83 -13.83 5.09 -7.97
N PRO A 84 -14.98 5.36 -8.62
CA PRO A 84 -15.07 5.38 -10.07
C PRO A 84 -14.19 6.50 -10.66
N ASN A 85 -13.30 6.15 -11.59
CA ASN A 85 -12.31 7.07 -12.20
C ASN A 85 -12.90 8.37 -12.76
N ALA A 86 -14.19 8.37 -13.14
CA ALA A 86 -14.87 9.55 -13.71
C ALA A 86 -15.17 10.67 -12.68
N ALA A 87 -15.09 10.39 -11.38
CA ALA A 87 -15.37 11.36 -10.31
C ALA A 87 -14.13 11.67 -9.44
N GLU A 88 -12.96 11.17 -9.81
CA GLU A 88 -11.74 11.32 -8.99
C GLU A 88 -11.19 12.74 -9.06
N THR A 89 -11.00 13.36 -7.89
CA THR A 89 -10.30 14.65 -7.80
C THR A 89 -8.79 14.46 -7.85
N PHE A 90 -8.05 15.53 -8.21
CA PHE A 90 -6.58 15.47 -8.17
C PHE A 90 -6.05 15.14 -6.75
N ASP A 91 -6.75 15.59 -5.70
CA ASP A 91 -6.36 15.30 -4.32
C ASP A 91 -6.57 13.82 -3.98
N ASP A 92 -7.65 13.20 -4.46
CA ASP A 92 -7.88 11.76 -4.32
C ASP A 92 -6.79 10.95 -5.01
N TYR A 93 -6.41 11.37 -6.22
CA TYR A 93 -5.30 10.77 -6.96
C TYR A 93 -3.99 10.82 -6.17
N ILE A 94 -3.62 12.00 -5.66
CA ILE A 94 -2.39 12.16 -4.85
C ILE A 94 -2.46 11.31 -3.57
N LYS A 95 -3.63 11.22 -2.94
CA LYS A 95 -3.84 10.41 -1.74
C LYS A 95 -3.68 8.91 -2.04
N LYS A 96 -4.29 8.39 -3.09
CA LYS A 96 -4.16 6.98 -3.51
C LYS A 96 -2.71 6.65 -3.86
N SER A 97 -2.05 7.51 -4.64
CA SER A 97 -0.63 7.38 -5.02
C SER A 97 0.27 7.31 -3.78
N PHE A 98 0.00 8.15 -2.78
CA PHE A 98 0.73 8.12 -1.52
C PHE A 98 0.52 6.80 -0.77
N LEU A 99 -0.74 6.40 -0.56
CA LEU A 99 -1.10 5.22 0.22
C LEU A 99 -0.54 3.92 -0.38
N LYS A 100 -0.65 3.74 -1.70
CA LYS A 100 -0.17 2.52 -2.39
C LYS A 100 1.34 2.39 -2.42
N ASN A 101 2.07 3.49 -2.62
CA ASN A 101 3.50 3.43 -2.94
C ASN A 101 4.37 4.30 -2.04
N ALA A 102 4.07 5.59 -1.95
CA ALA A 102 4.98 6.54 -1.29
C ALA A 102 5.03 6.34 0.24
N ALA A 103 3.98 5.79 0.85
CA ALA A 103 3.93 5.46 2.27
C ALA A 103 5.03 4.46 2.66
N LEU A 104 5.25 3.42 1.84
CA LEU A 104 6.30 2.42 2.08
C LEU A 104 7.70 3.05 2.02
N LEU A 105 7.98 3.85 0.99
CA LEU A 105 9.27 4.52 0.82
C LEU A 105 9.55 5.57 1.91
N ALA A 106 8.55 6.39 2.25
CA ALA A 106 8.65 7.40 3.29
C ALA A 106 8.99 6.76 4.65
N ASN A 107 8.24 5.74 5.04
CA ASN A 107 8.42 5.08 6.33
C ASN A 107 9.63 4.15 6.37
N ALA A 108 10.08 3.60 5.23
CA ALA A 108 11.35 2.87 5.17
C ALA A 108 12.54 3.77 5.55
N GLY A 109 12.59 5.00 5.04
CA GLY A 109 13.60 5.99 5.42
C GLY A 109 13.48 6.41 6.88
N THR A 110 12.26 6.68 7.35
CA THR A 110 11.98 7.00 8.75
C THR A 110 12.41 5.88 9.70
N ALA A 111 12.10 4.63 9.39
CA ALA A 111 12.49 3.47 10.19
C ALA A 111 14.02 3.38 10.37
N VAL A 112 14.80 3.64 9.31
CA VAL A 112 16.27 3.67 9.40
C VAL A 112 16.73 4.79 10.34
N MET A 113 16.21 6.01 10.18
CA MET A 113 16.59 7.14 11.05
C MET A 113 16.20 6.90 12.52
N THR A 114 15.05 6.25 12.75
CA THR A 114 14.60 5.86 14.09
C THR A 114 15.48 4.78 14.71
N LEU A 115 15.91 3.75 13.97
CA LEU A 115 16.83 2.73 14.48
C LEU A 115 18.18 3.32 14.90
N GLU A 116 18.65 4.30 14.14
CA GLU A 116 19.91 5.01 14.37
C GLU A 116 19.80 6.11 15.45
N ASN A 117 18.62 6.30 16.07
CA ASN A 117 18.33 7.35 17.05
C ASN A 117 18.72 8.76 16.56
N ARG A 118 18.41 9.06 15.29
CA ARG A 118 18.67 10.38 14.70
C ARG A 118 17.67 11.42 15.19
N SER A 119 17.98 12.69 14.92
CA SER A 119 17.14 13.81 15.34
C SER A 119 15.77 13.75 14.66
N GLU A 120 14.76 14.36 15.28
CA GLU A 120 13.42 14.48 14.67
C GLU A 120 13.47 15.19 13.31
N THR A 121 14.39 16.13 13.13
CA THR A 121 14.64 16.81 11.86
C THR A 121 15.11 15.84 10.78
N ASP A 122 16.02 14.92 11.11
CA ASP A 122 16.51 13.91 10.16
C ASP A 122 15.40 12.91 9.81
N VAL A 123 14.63 12.49 10.81
CA VAL A 123 13.46 11.60 10.64
C VAL A 123 12.42 12.23 9.71
N ALA A 124 12.09 13.50 9.93
CA ALA A 124 11.15 14.26 9.10
C ALA A 124 11.69 14.46 7.67
N THR A 125 13.00 14.71 7.54
CA THR A 125 13.65 14.86 6.23
C THR A 125 13.61 13.56 5.44
N ALA A 126 13.91 12.42 6.08
CA ALA A 126 13.84 11.10 5.45
C ALA A 126 12.41 10.75 5.01
N PHE A 127 11.41 11.07 5.85
CA PHE A 127 10.00 10.90 5.50
C PHE A 127 9.62 11.73 4.26
N ALA A 128 9.95 13.03 4.27
CA ALA A 128 9.64 13.93 3.16
C ALA A 128 10.33 13.50 1.87
N TYR A 129 11.58 13.04 1.96
CA TYR A 129 12.32 12.50 0.83
C TYR A 129 11.62 11.28 0.22
N GLY A 130 11.29 10.26 1.03
CA GLY A 130 10.62 9.06 0.52
C GLY A 130 9.21 9.35 0.00
N LYS A 131 8.47 10.27 0.63
CA LYS A 131 7.16 10.74 0.19
C LYS A 131 7.22 11.38 -1.20
N HIS A 132 8.21 12.22 -1.46
CA HIS A 132 8.38 12.84 -2.78
C HIS A 132 8.89 11.86 -3.83
N LEU A 133 9.79 10.94 -3.45
CA LEU A 133 10.32 9.93 -4.36
C LEU A 133 9.23 8.97 -4.85
N GLY A 134 8.33 8.54 -3.96
CA GLY A 134 7.25 7.61 -4.27
C GLY A 134 6.06 8.19 -5.03
N ARG A 135 5.99 9.53 -5.23
CA ARG A 135 4.91 10.19 -5.99
C ARG A 135 5.03 10.05 -7.52
N ASN A 136 6.07 9.38 -8.02
CA ASN A 136 6.42 9.36 -9.44
C ASN A 136 5.66 8.35 -10.30
N GLN A 137 4.61 7.69 -9.80
CA GLN A 137 3.72 6.98 -10.71
C GLN A 137 2.85 8.01 -11.46
N PRO A 138 2.88 8.06 -12.80
CA PRO A 138 1.89 8.82 -13.55
C PRO A 138 0.50 8.24 -13.27
N PRO A 139 -0.59 9.03 -13.43
CA PRO A 139 -1.92 8.46 -13.42
C PRO A 139 -1.93 7.36 -14.47
N GLU A 140 -2.24 6.14 -14.05
CA GLU A 140 -2.56 5.11 -15.02
C GLU A 140 -3.66 5.69 -15.91
N LEU A 141 -3.31 5.97 -17.16
CA LEU A 141 -4.28 6.02 -18.24
C LEU A 141 -4.79 4.58 -18.40
N THR A 142 -5.51 4.08 -17.41
CA THR A 142 -6.41 2.94 -17.58
C THR A 142 -7.47 3.45 -18.54
N THR A 143 -7.16 3.30 -19.83
CA THR A 143 -8.16 3.34 -20.88
C THR A 143 -9.25 2.37 -20.44
N THR A 144 -10.38 2.95 -20.06
CA THR A 144 -11.55 2.25 -19.58
C THR A 144 -11.98 1.21 -20.60
N ARG A 145 -11.78 -0.07 -20.29
CA ARG A 145 -12.70 -1.14 -20.70
C ARG A 145 -13.76 -1.42 -19.63
N HIS A 146 -13.93 -0.49 -18.69
CA HIS A 146 -15.08 -0.42 -17.78
C HIS A 146 -16.14 0.53 -18.34
N GLU A 147 -16.71 0.16 -19.48
CA GLU A 147 -18.09 0.54 -19.78
C GLU A 147 -18.92 -0.74 -19.67
N GLN A 148 -20.02 -0.65 -18.90
CA GLN A 148 -21.10 -1.65 -18.75
C GLN A 148 -21.02 -2.63 -17.57
N ASP A 149 -21.24 -2.16 -16.33
CA ASP A 149 -22.14 -2.90 -15.42
C ASP A 149 -22.71 -2.00 -14.30
N PRO A 150 -23.99 -1.56 -14.40
CA PRO A 150 -24.63 -0.67 -13.41
C PRO A 150 -25.10 -1.37 -12.12
N SER A 151 -24.75 -2.64 -11.89
CA SER A 151 -25.33 -3.45 -10.79
C SER A 151 -24.56 -3.49 -9.46
N ARG A 152 -23.37 -2.88 -9.34
CA ARG A 152 -22.52 -3.00 -8.12
C ARG A 152 -22.76 -1.95 -7.00
N GLN A 153 -23.79 -1.12 -7.09
CA GLN A 153 -24.20 -0.22 -6.00
C GLN A 153 -25.04 -0.97 -4.97
N LYS A 154 -24.42 -1.73 -4.06
CA LYS A 154 -24.96 -2.14 -2.74
C LYS A 154 -24.03 -3.17 -2.10
N HIS A 155 -23.06 -2.71 -1.34
CA HIS A 155 -22.60 -3.38 -0.13
C HIS A 155 -21.68 -2.40 0.59
N ASP A 156 -22.25 -1.65 1.52
CA ASP A 156 -21.54 -0.63 2.28
C ASP A 156 -21.95 -0.78 3.75
N SER A 157 -20.99 -1.11 4.62
CA SER A 157 -20.98 -0.89 6.08
C SER A 157 -19.92 -1.75 6.78
N MET A 158 -18.64 -1.38 6.69
CA MET A 158 -17.67 -1.66 7.77
C MET A 158 -16.32 -0.94 7.63
N LEU A 159 -16.22 0.15 6.86
CA LEU A 159 -14.91 0.76 6.59
C LEU A 159 -14.64 2.01 7.44
N PRO A 160 -13.36 2.25 7.80
CA PRO A 160 -12.97 3.41 8.61
C PRO A 160 -13.19 4.72 7.84
N SER A 161 -13.58 5.78 8.55
CA SER A 161 -13.87 7.08 7.92
C SER A 161 -12.62 7.73 7.32
N ALA A 162 -12.82 8.64 6.35
CA ALA A 162 -11.76 9.42 5.70
C ALA A 162 -10.81 10.17 6.66
N SER A 163 -11.21 10.32 7.93
CA SER A 163 -10.42 10.86 9.04
C SER A 163 -9.16 10.03 9.34
N LEU A 164 -9.24 8.69 9.31
CA LEU A 164 -8.06 7.84 9.63
C LEU A 164 -6.96 7.98 8.59
N ALA A 165 -7.32 8.28 7.34
CA ALA A 165 -6.37 8.36 6.25
C ALA A 165 -5.34 9.51 6.43
N GLN A 166 -5.68 10.55 7.21
CA GLN A 166 -4.79 11.67 7.51
C GLN A 166 -3.66 11.29 8.47
N ASP A 167 -3.87 10.26 9.29
CA ASP A 167 -2.87 9.78 10.26
C ASP A 167 -1.66 9.13 9.58
N TYR A 168 -1.83 8.56 8.37
CA TYR A 168 -0.73 7.94 7.62
C TYR A 168 0.15 8.93 6.84
N VAL A 169 -0.29 10.19 6.68
CA VAL A 169 0.37 11.19 5.82
C VAL A 169 1.40 12.03 6.60
N SER A 170 1.46 11.84 7.91
CA SER A 170 2.34 12.55 8.82
C SER A 170 3.30 11.58 9.52
N PRO A 171 4.55 11.97 9.80
CA PRO A 171 5.44 11.14 10.61
C PRO A 171 4.82 10.92 11.99
N VAL A 172 4.92 9.70 12.52
CA VAL A 172 4.40 9.39 13.83
C VAL A 172 5.14 10.28 14.85
N LYS A 173 4.40 11.05 15.65
CA LYS A 173 4.97 11.98 16.65
C LYS A 173 5.56 11.22 17.83
N ALA A 174 6.76 11.63 18.26
CA ALA A 174 7.47 11.09 19.41
C ALA A 174 6.76 11.41 20.74
#